data_AF-A0A9P7Y852-F1
#
_entry.id   AF-A0A9P7Y852-F1
#
_cell.length_a   1.000
_cell.length_b   1.000
_cell.length_c   1.000
_cell.angle_alpha   90.00
_cell.angle_beta   90.00
_cell.angle_gamma   90.00
#
_symmetry.space_group_name_H-M   'P 1'
#
loop_
_entity.id
_entity.type
_entity.pdbx_description
1 polymer ?
#
loop_
_entity_poly.entity_id
_entity_poly.type
_entity_poly.pdbx_seq_one_letter_code
_entity_poly.pdbx_strand_id
1 'polypeptide(L)' 'MYGPTEELVLTKGKVGDLVALVGNEDNYKYGTTSIDKLKVATSEGKTETRTDLRWKEFLDLAEVFSG' A
#
# COMPACT_ATOMS: atom_id res chain seq x y z
N MET A 1 -16.96 -25.65 5.51
CA MET A 1 -15.70 -24.97 5.89
C MET A 1 -16.02 -23.51 6.13
N TYR A 2 -15.85 -23.00 7.35
CA TYR A 2 -15.92 -21.57 7.65
C TYR A 2 -14.48 -21.04 7.83
N GLY A 3 -13.79 -20.85 6.71
CA GLY A 3 -12.53 -20.10 6.68
C GLY A 3 -12.80 -18.60 6.69
N PRO A 4 -11.80 -17.76 7.01
CA PRO A 4 -11.94 -16.31 6.87
C PRO A 4 -12.33 -15.95 5.44
N THR A 5 -13.30 -15.06 5.29
CA THR A 5 -13.72 -14.52 3.98
C THR A 5 -12.58 -13.74 3.34
N GLU A 6 -12.59 -13.63 2.00
CA GLU A 6 -11.57 -12.85 1.26
C GLU A 6 -11.48 -11.40 1.77
N GLU A 7 -12.62 -10.78 2.08
CA GLU A 7 -12.70 -9.44 2.68
C GLU A 7 -11.99 -9.36 4.04
N LEU A 8 -12.14 -10.39 4.88
CA LEU A 8 -11.48 -10.44 6.18
C LEU A 8 -9.96 -10.60 6.02
N VAL A 9 -9.50 -11.37 5.04
CA VAL A 9 -8.06 -11.52 4.74
C VAL A 9 -7.48 -10.19 4.25
N LEU A 10 -8.16 -9.50 3.33
CA LEU A 10 -7.75 -8.18 2.85
C LEU A 10 -7.68 -7.16 3.99
N THR A 11 -8.71 -7.14 4.85
CA THR A 11 -8.80 -6.20 5.98
C THR A 11 -7.68 -6.46 6.98
N LYS A 12 -7.42 -7.73 7.32
CA LYS A 12 -6.32 -8.10 8.23
C LYS A 12 -4.95 -7.67 7.69
N GLY A 13 -4.71 -7.83 6.38
CA GLY A 13 -3.46 -7.36 5.76
C GLY A 13 -3.28 -5.86 5.89
N LYS A 14 -4.31 -5.08 5.57
CA LYS A 14 -4.27 -3.60 5.68
C LYS A 14 -4.11 -3.11 7.12
N VAL A 15 -4.80 -3.75 8.08
CA VAL A 15 -4.67 -3.42 9.50
C VAL A 15 -3.26 -3.75 9.99
N GLY A 16 -2.67 -4.87 9.56
CA GLY A 16 -1.29 -5.23 9.88
C GLY A 16 -0.28 -4.18 9.41
N ASP A 17 -0.42 -3.72 8.15
CA ASP A 17 0.42 -2.65 7.61
C ASP A 17 0.29 -1.35 8.44
N LEU A 18 -0.92 -0.96 8.84
CA LEU A 18 -1.13 0.24 9.65
C LEU A 18 -0.52 0.11 11.05
N VAL A 19 -0.68 -1.05 11.69
CA VAL A 19 -0.12 -1.33 13.02
C VAL A 19 1.40 -1.26 12.98
N ALA A 20 2.04 -1.92 12.00
CA ALA A 20 3.48 -1.88 11.84
C ALA A 20 4.01 -0.45 11.60
N LEU A 21 3.27 0.35 10.80
CA LEU A 21 3.61 1.74 10.52
C LEU A 21 3.57 2.60 11.79
N VAL A 22 2.48 2.51 12.56
CA VAL A 22 2.33 3.25 13.83
C VAL A 22 3.34 2.79 14.88
N GLY A 23 3.64 1.48 14.89
CA GLY A 23 4.62 0.87 15.77
C GLY A 23 6.09 1.15 15.41
N ASN A 24 6.34 1.80 14.26
CA ASN A 24 7.67 2.01 13.70
C ASN A 24 8.50 0.71 13.64
N GLU A 25 7.88 -0.38 13.14
CA GLU A 25 8.55 -1.67 13.02
C GLU A 25 9.55 -1.68 11.84
N ASP A 26 10.84 -1.56 12.14
CA ASP A 26 11.92 -1.42 11.14
C ASP A 26 12.05 -2.60 10.15
N ASN A 27 11.63 -3.80 10.56
CA ASN A 27 11.77 -5.03 9.75
C ASN A 27 10.47 -5.44 9.03
N TYR A 28 9.39 -4.67 9.17
CA TYR A 28 8.13 -5.01 8.54
C TYR A 28 8.16 -4.76 7.03
N LYS A 29 7.78 -5.77 6.24
CA LYS A 29 7.76 -5.67 4.77
C LYS A 29 6.39 -5.19 4.29
N TYR A 30 6.26 -3.88 4.11
CA TYR A 30 5.04 -3.27 3.55
C TYR A 30 4.79 -3.66 2.10
N GLY A 31 5.80 -4.11 1.33
CA GLY A 31 5.66 -4.44 -0.10
C GLY A 31 5.70 -3.21 -1.03
N THR A 32 5.40 -2.02 -0.53
CA THR A 32 5.68 -0.73 -1.18
C THR A 32 7.08 -0.27 -0.80
N THR A 33 8.02 -0.24 -1.76
CA THR A 33 9.43 0.12 -1.52
C THR A 33 9.80 1.51 -2.03
N SER A 34 8.84 2.25 -2.59
CA SER A 34 9.03 3.57 -3.17
C SER A 34 7.72 4.36 -3.08
N ILE A 35 7.85 5.69 -3.12
CA ILE A 35 6.73 6.62 -2.92
C ILE A 35 5.66 6.55 -4.02
N ASP A 36 6.03 6.05 -5.20
CA ASP A 36 5.16 5.84 -6.36
C ASP A 36 4.48 4.47 -6.38
N LYS A 37 4.69 3.62 -5.36
CA LYS A 37 4.04 2.30 -5.27
C LYS A 37 2.79 2.36 -4.40
N LEU A 38 1.69 1.85 -4.93
CA LEU A 38 0.40 1.76 -4.26
C LEU A 38 -0.05 0.30 -4.13
N LYS A 39 -0.57 -0.07 -2.95
CA LYS A 39 -1.31 -1.33 -2.77
C LYS A 39 -2.75 -1.18 -3.25
N VAL A 40 -3.17 -2.04 -4.16
CA VAL A 40 -4.51 -2.05 -4.76
C VAL A 40 -5.18 -3.39 -4.48
N ALA A 41 -6.44 -3.35 -4.05
CA ALA A 41 -7.27 -4.56 -3.94
C ALA A 41 -7.80 -4.95 -5.33
N THR A 42 -7.69 -6.23 -5.70
CA THR A 42 -8.19 -6.75 -6.98
C THR A 42 -9.60 -7.31 -6.83
N SER A 43 -10.28 -7.51 -7.96
CA SER A 43 -11.58 -8.19 -8.00
C SER A 43 -11.53 -9.65 -7.54
N GLU A 44 -10.33 -10.24 -7.44
CA GLU A 44 -10.11 -11.62 -6.97
C GLU A 44 -9.82 -11.68 -5.45
N GLY A 45 -10.08 -10.61 -4.70
CA GLY A 45 -9.87 -10.63 -3.26
C GLY A 45 -8.39 -10.61 -2.84
N LYS A 46 -7.49 -10.18 -3.71
CA LYS A 46 -6.03 -10.11 -3.45
C LYS A 46 -5.56 -8.66 -3.37
N THR A 47 -4.36 -8.47 -2.82
CA THR A 47 -3.67 -7.18 -2.87
C THR A 47 -2.48 -7.28 -3.82
N GLU A 48 -2.34 -6.30 -4.69
CA GLU A 48 -1.20 -6.16 -5.60
C GLU A 48 -0.52 -4.82 -5.35
N THR A 49 0.80 -4.75 -5.61
CA THR A 49 1.51 -3.48 -5.65
C THR A 49 1.60 -3.00 -7.09
N ARG A 50 1.16 -1.77 -7.35
CA ARG A 50 1.19 -1.13 -8.67
C ARG A 50 1.90 0.21 -8.57
N THR A 51 2.57 0.61 -9.65
CA THR A 51 3.14 1.96 -9.74
C THR A 51 2.05 2.95 -10.13
N ASP A 52 1.92 4.03 -9.37
CA ASP A 52 1.09 5.18 -9.69
C ASP A 52 1.90 6.20 -10.49
N LEU A 53 1.68 6.19 -11.81
CA LEU A 53 2.35 7.12 -12.72
C LEU A 53 1.93 8.58 -12.49
N ARG A 54 0.69 8.81 -12.05
CA ARG A 54 0.16 10.17 -11.81
C ARG A 54 0.76 10.79 -10.56
N TRP A 55 1.03 9.97 -9.55
CA TRP A 55 1.67 10.43 -8.33
C TRP A 55 3.10 10.92 -8.60
N LYS A 56 3.84 10.20 -9.45
CA LYS A 56 5.17 10.66 -9.89
C LYS A 56 5.10 12.00 -10.62
N GLU A 57 4.22 12.13 -11.60
CA GLU A 57 4.02 13.41 -12.32
C GLU A 57 3.66 14.57 -11.38
N PHE A 58 2.85 14.30 -10.35
CA PHE A 58 2.52 15.29 -9.33
C PHE A 58 3.71 15.67 -8.46
N LEU A 59 4.53 14.72 -8.03
CA LEU A 59 5.76 14.98 -7.27
C LEU A 59 6.75 15.80 -8.09
N ASP A 60 6.96 15.44 -9.36
CA ASP A 60 7.83 16.18 -10.27
C ASP A 60 7.33 17.64 -10.44
N LEU A 61 6.01 17.84 -10.53
CA LEU A 61 5.40 19.17 -10.57
C LEU A 61 5.58 19.95 -9.25
N ALA A 62 5.39 19.28 -8.12
CA ALA A 62 5.56 19.88 -6.80
C ALA A 62 7.01 20.32 -6.57
N GLU A 63 8.00 19.56 -7.06
CA GLU A 63 9.42 19.92 -6.99
C GLU A 63 9.67 21.27 -7.69
N VAL A 64 9.18 21.43 -8.93
CA VAL A 64 9.26 22.69 -9.70
C VAL A 64 8.63 23.87 -8.98
N PHE A 65 7.50 23.67 -8.29
CA PHE A 65 6.85 24.76 -7.55
C PHE A 65 7.46 25.03 -6.17
N SER A 66 8.17 24.06 -5.60
CA SER A 66 8.79 24.17 -4.27
C SER A 66 10.16 24.83 -4.28
N GLY A 67 10.78 25.05 -5.45
CA GLY A 67 12.03 25.80 -5.60
C GLY A 67 12.76 25.55 -6.91
#